data_AF-A0A1G3XVX9-F1
#
_entry.id   AF-A0A1G3XVX9-F1
#
_cell.length_a   1.000
_cell.length_b   1.000
_cell.length_c   1.000
_cell.angle_alpha   90.00
_cell.angle_beta   90.00
_cell.angle_gamma   90.00
#
_symmetry.space_group_name_H-M   'P 1'
#
loop_
_entity.id
_entity.type
_entity.pdbx_description
1 polymer ?
#
loop_
_entity_poly.entity_id
_entity_poly.type
_entity_poly.pdbx_seq_one_letter_code
_entity_poly.pdbx_strand_id
1 'polypeptide(L)' 'MELKGGGKRRKVSDTRAIIALRSRDELGLSAAEIARHVGVNTSGVTKAIERAEKRDGYKYPK' A
#
# COMPACT_ATOMS: atom_id res chain seq x y z
N MET A 1 0.13 -9.04 15.85
CA MET A 1 -0.14 -8.98 14.39
C MET A 1 -0.16 -7.50 13.97
N GLU A 2 0.96 -6.94 13.47
CA GLU A 2 1.09 -5.47 13.36
C GLU A 2 0.64 -4.87 12.01
N LEU A 3 0.89 -5.58 10.91
CA LEU A 3 0.55 -5.07 9.57
C LEU A 3 -0.96 -5.03 9.34
N LYS A 4 -1.68 -6.10 9.74
CA LYS A 4 -3.14 -6.21 9.63
C LYS A 4 -3.92 -5.42 10.69
N GLY A 5 -3.24 -4.89 11.71
CA GLY A 5 -3.89 -4.20 12.84
C GLY A 5 -4.14 -2.71 12.62
N GLY A 6 -4.04 -2.19 11.39
CA GLY A 6 -4.24 -0.76 11.10
C GLY A 6 -3.22 0.19 11.77
N GLY A 7 -2.14 -0.33 12.37
CA GLY A 7 -1.16 0.47 13.10
C GLY A 7 -0.52 1.57 12.22
N LYS A 8 -0.31 2.75 12.82
CA LYS A 8 0.23 3.96 12.16
C LYS A 8 1.72 4.22 12.42
N ARG A 9 2.42 3.31 13.13
CA ARG A 9 3.87 3.46 13.34
C ARG A 9 4.55 3.62 11.98
N ARG A 10 5.45 4.60 11.86
CA ARG A 10 6.02 5.03 10.57
C ARG A 10 6.57 3.87 9.74
N LYS A 11 7.35 2.97 10.35
CA LYS A 11 7.85 1.75 9.70
C LYS A 11 6.72 0.85 9.16
N VAL A 12 5.69 0.59 9.94
CA VAL A 12 4.52 -0.23 9.53
C VAL A 12 3.77 0.42 8.38
N SER A 13 3.54 1.74 8.47
CA SER A 13 2.86 2.50 7.43
C SER A 13 3.65 2.51 6.11
N ASP A 14 4.97 2.67 6.17
CA ASP A 14 5.84 2.67 4.99
C ASP A 14 5.90 1.27 4.36
N THR A 15 6.02 0.21 5.17
CA THR A 15 5.95 -1.17 4.68
C THR A 15 4.61 -1.47 4.01
N ARG A 16 3.49 -0.99 4.58
CA ARG A 16 2.16 -1.14 3.99
C ARG A 16 2.04 -0.46 2.62
N ALA A 17 2.65 0.72 2.48
CA ALA A 17 2.68 1.46 1.22
C ALA A 17 3.42 0.68 0.11
N ILE A 18 4.57 0.08 0.43
CA ILE A 18 5.33 -0.75 -0.51
C ILE A 18 4.54 -2.01 -0.90
N ILE A 19 3.94 -2.70 0.08
CA ILE A 19 3.13 -3.90 -0.19
C ILE A 19 1.93 -3.56 -1.08
N ALA A 20 1.24 -2.45 -0.80
CA ALA A 20 0.09 -2.02 -1.59
C ALA A 20 0.48 -1.66 -3.03
N LEU A 21 1.60 -0.96 -3.22
CA LEU A 21 2.10 -0.60 -4.55
C LEU A 21 2.42 -1.86 -5.37
N ARG A 22 3.19 -2.79 -4.81
CA ARG A 22 3.52 -4.06 -5.48
C ARG A 22 2.30 -4.93 -5.75
N SER A 23 1.35 -4.98 -4.82
CA SER A 23 0.11 -5.74 -5.01
C SER A 23 -0.72 -5.21 -6.18
N ARG A 24 -0.69 -3.90 -6.44
CA ARG A 24 -1.31 -3.31 -7.62
C ARG A 24 -0.50 -3.62 -8.88
N ASP A 25 0.80 -3.34 -8.86
CA ASP A 25 1.64 -3.35 -10.07
C ASP A 25 2.03 -4.76 -10.52
N GLU A 26 2.32 -5.67 -9.59
CA GLU A 26 2.80 -7.02 -9.89
C GLU A 26 1.66 -8.04 -9.94
N LEU A 27 0.58 -7.82 -9.18
CA LEU A 27 -0.52 -8.79 -9.04
C LEU A 27 -1.86 -8.30 -9.61
N GLY A 28 -1.96 -7.03 -10.03
CA GLY A 28 -3.19 -6.47 -10.59
C GLY A 28 -4.36 -6.38 -9.61
N LEU A 29 -4.11 -6.42 -8.30
CA LEU A 29 -5.18 -6.44 -7.30
C LEU A 29 -5.89 -5.09 -7.19
N SER A 30 -7.20 -5.13 -6.97
CA SER A 30 -7.98 -3.93 -6.66
C SER A 30 -7.66 -3.39 -5.27
N ALA A 31 -7.90 -2.08 -5.06
CA ALA A 31 -7.71 -1.47 -3.74
C ALA A 31 -8.54 -2.15 -2.63
N ALA A 32 -9.70 -2.72 -2.97
CA ALA A 32 -10.54 -3.46 -2.04
C ALA A 32 -9.92 -4.81 -1.63
N GLU A 33 -9.30 -5.53 -2.55
CA GLU A 33 -8.58 -6.77 -2.23
C GLU A 33 -7.34 -6.48 -1.39
N ILE A 34 -6.55 -5.47 -1.78
CA ILE A 34 -5.37 -5.04 -1.03
C ILE A 34 -5.75 -4.69 0.41
N ALA A 35 -6.82 -3.91 0.60
CA ALA A 35 -7.35 -3.54 1.91
C ALA A 35 -7.60 -4.74 2.83
N ARG A 36 -8.20 -5.82 2.29
CA ARG A 36 -8.45 -7.08 3.04
C ARG A 36 -7.15 -7.77 3.44
N HIS A 37 -6.12 -7.71 2.59
CA HIS A 37 -4.82 -8.32 2.87
C HIS A 37 -4.00 -7.54 3.90
N VAL A 38 -4.02 -6.20 3.82
CA VAL A 38 -3.19 -5.31 4.65
C VAL A 38 -3.90 -4.76 5.89
N GLY A 39 -5.19 -5.06 6.09
CA GLY A 39 -5.96 -4.69 7.27
C GLY A 39 -6.16 -3.19 7.45
N VAL A 40 -6.43 -2.47 6.36
CA VAL A 40 -6.87 -1.07 6.36
C VAL A 40 -8.04 -0.90 5.40
N ASN A 41 -8.70 0.26 5.43
CA ASN A 41 -9.73 0.59 4.45
C ASN A 41 -9.13 0.95 3.08
N THR A 42 -9.97 0.96 2.04
CA THR A 42 -9.59 1.29 0.65
C THR A 42 -8.96 2.68 0.53
N SER A 43 -9.51 3.68 1.22
CA SER A 43 -8.93 5.04 1.22
C SER A 43 -7.53 5.09 1.85
N GLY A 44 -7.27 4.25 2.86
CA GLY A 44 -5.96 4.05 3.44
C GLY A 44 -4.97 3.40 2.47
N VAL A 45 -5.44 2.44 1.65
CA VAL A 45 -4.64 1.85 0.56
C VAL A 45 -4.30 2.89 -0.49
N THR A 46 -5.27 3.66 -0.99
CA THR A 46 -5.03 4.70 -2.01
C THR A 46 -3.99 5.71 -1.56
N LYS A 47 -4.09 6.21 -0.32
CA LYS A 47 -3.11 7.14 0.25
C LYS A 47 -1.73 6.50 0.44
N ALA A 48 -1.68 5.22 0.78
CA ALA A 48 -0.43 4.49 0.94
C ALA A 48 0.28 4.32 -0.41
N ILE A 49 -0.46 3.98 -1.47
CA ILE A 49 0.05 3.91 -2.84
C ILE A 49 0.57 5.29 -3.28
N GLU A 50 -0.24 6.35 -3.19
CA GLU A 50 0.16 7.71 -3.58
C GLU A 50 1.45 8.16 -2.84
N ARG A 51 1.59 7.81 -1.56
CA ARG A 51 2.78 8.10 -0.77
C ARG A 51 4.00 7.31 -1.25
N ALA A 52 3.83 6.05 -1.62
CA ALA A 52 4.92 5.24 -2.18
C ALA A 52 5.37 5.82 -3.53
N GLU A 53 4.43 6.18 -4.40
CA GLU A 53 4.70 6.77 -5.72
C GLU A 53 5.51 8.07 -5.62
N LYS A 54 5.15 8.94 -4.65
CA LYS A 54 5.89 10.18 -4.36
C LYS A 54 7.28 9.95 -3.78
N ARG A 55 7.49 8.84 -3.07
CA ARG A 55 8.76 8.54 -2.38
C ARG A 55 9.80 7.94 -3.33
N ASP A 56 9.37 7.13 -4.29
CA ASP A 56 10.27 6.46 -5.25
C ASP A 56 10.52 7.26 -6.54
N GLY A 57 9.97 8.48 -6.69
CA GLY A 57 10.19 9.31 -7.88
C GLY A 57 9.78 8.59 -9.17
N TYR A 58 8.61 7.94 -9.14
CA TYR A 58 8.02 7.01 -10.11
C TYR A 58 8.79 6.82 -11.44
N LYS A 59 9.68 5.80 -11.45
CA LYS A 59 10.13 5.10 -12.66
C LYS A 59 9.40 3.77 -12.74
N TYR A 60 8.43 3.64 -13.65
CA TYR A 60 8.26 2.51 -14.57
C TYR A 60 7.24 2.96 -15.64
N PRO A 61 7.67 3.20 -16.90
CA PRO A 61 6.76 3.53 -17.98
C PRO A 61 5.92 2.30 -18.34
N LYS A 62 4.69 2.57 -18.80
CA LYS A 62 3.77 1.57 -19.37
C LYS A 62 4.41 0.75 -20.49
#